data_AF-A0A024ED20-F1
#
_entry.id   AF-A0A024ED20-F1
#
_cell.length_a   1.000
_cell.length_b   1.000
_cell.length_c   1.000
_cell.angle_alpha   90.00
_cell.angle_beta   90.00
_cell.angle_gamma   90.00
#
_symmetry.space_group_name_H-M   'P 1'
#
loop_
_entity.id
_entity.type
_entity.pdbx_description
1 polymer ?
#
loop_
_entity_poly.entity_id
_entity_poly.type
_entity_poly.pdbx_seq_one_letter_code
_entity_poly.pdbx_strand_id
1 'polypeptide(L)' 'MSDIPADLRFAESHEWARLETDGTVTVGISDHAQEALGDVVFVELTEIWKSFRCRRSIRCR' A
#
# COMPACT_ATOMS: atom_id res chain seq x y z
N MET A 1 16.29 -4.69 9.11
CA MET A 1 15.31 -4.37 10.17
C MET A 1 14.27 -3.51 9.50
N SER A 2 13.12 -4.11 9.21
CA SER A 2 12.03 -3.46 8.49
C SER A 2 11.54 -2.25 9.29
N ASP A 3 11.75 -1.06 8.75
CA ASP A 3 11.32 0.19 9.36
C ASP A 3 9.84 0.41 9.01
N ILE A 4 8.98 0.43 10.04
CA ILE A 4 7.51 0.49 9.87
C ILE A 4 7.04 1.82 10.46
N PRO A 5 6.82 2.86 9.63
CA PRO A 5 6.32 4.15 10.10
C PRO A 5 4.93 4.02 10.76
N ALA A 6 4.75 4.68 11.90
CA ALA A 6 3.52 4.60 12.71
C ALA A 6 2.27 5.20 12.03
N ASP A 7 2.48 6.08 11.04
CA ASP A 7 1.40 6.75 10.28
C ASP A 7 0.87 5.90 9.10
N LEU A 8 1.33 4.66 8.98
CA LEU A 8 0.90 3.73 7.93
C LEU A 8 -0.27 2.87 8.38
N ARG A 9 -1.24 2.73 7.49
CA ARG A 9 -2.34 1.78 7.60
C ARG A 9 -1.96 0.52 6.84
N PHE A 10 -1.95 -0.64 7.50
CA PHE A 10 -1.59 -1.91 6.88
C PHE A 10 -2.81 -2.75 6.56
N ALA A 11 -2.79 -3.39 5.39
CA ALA A 11 -3.71 -4.45 5.02
C ALA A 11 -3.10 -5.82 5.34
N GLU A 12 -3.96 -6.82 5.56
CA GLU A 12 -3.55 -8.22 5.74
C GLU A 12 -2.87 -8.78 4.46
N SER A 13 -3.01 -8.11 3.32
CA SER A 13 -2.33 -8.41 2.05
C SER A 13 -0.91 -7.85 1.94
N HIS A 14 -0.31 -7.41 3.05
CA HIS A 14 1.05 -6.81 3.06
C HIS A 14 1.18 -5.51 2.26
N GLU A 15 0.07 -4.84 2.03
CA GLU A 15 0.01 -3.48 1.48
C GLU A 15 -0.08 -2.47 2.62
N TRP A 16 0.42 -1.26 2.37
CA TRP A 16 0.24 -0.12 3.26
C TRP A 16 -0.36 1.06 2.52
N ALA A 17 -1.08 1.89 3.27
CA ALA A 17 -1.65 3.15 2.82
C ALA A 17 -1.26 4.26 3.81
N ARG A 18 -0.77 5.38 3.28
CA ARG A 18 -0.46 6.59 4.03
C ARG A 18 -1.37 7.70 3.58
N LEU A 19 -2.03 8.37 4.52
CA LEU A 19 -2.79 9.57 4.25
C LEU A 19 -1.82 10.76 4.25
N GLU A 20 -1.75 11.46 3.12
CA GLU A 20 -0.96 12.68 3.00
C GLU A 20 -1.78 13.89 3.47
N THR A 21 -1.11 14.99 3.78
CA THR A 21 -1.75 16.23 4.26
C THR A 21 -2.65 16.91 3.24
N ASP A 22 -2.50 16.60 1.95
CA ASP A 22 -3.34 17.13 0.86
C ASP A 22 -4.62 16.32 0.63
N GLY A 23 -4.86 15.28 1.43
CA GLY A 23 -6.01 14.38 1.31
C GLY A 23 -5.82 13.26 0.29
N THR A 24 -4.65 13.15 -0.35
CA THR A 24 -4.29 12.00 -1.18
C THR A 24 -3.84 10.82 -0.32
N VAL A 25 -3.92 9.61 -0.88
CA VAL A 25 -3.47 8.39 -0.22
C VAL A 25 -2.35 7.77 -1.04
N THR A 26 -1.16 7.69 -0.46
CA THR A 26 -0.03 6.95 -1.01
C THR A 26 -0.19 5.48 -0.63
N VAL A 27 -0.14 4.57 -1.60
CA VAL A 27 -0.20 3.13 -1.36
C VAL A 27 1.09 2.45 -1.79
N GLY A 28 1.48 1.38 -1.10
CA GLY A 28 2.66 0.59 -1.42
C GLY A 28 2.62 -0.81 -0.82
N ILE A 29 3.67 -1.59 -1.07
CA ILE A 29 3.87 -2.91 -0.46
C ILE A 29 4.86 -2.82 0.70
N SER A 30 4.70 -3.70 1.69
CA SER A 30 5.59 -3.76 2.85
C SER A 30 7.00 -4.26 2.49
N ASP A 31 7.97 -3.94 3.35
CA ASP A 31 9.37 -4.42 3.24
C ASP A 31 9.44 -5.97 3.16
N HIS A 32 8.58 -6.66 3.92
CA HIS A 32 8.48 -8.11 3.85
C HIS A 32 7.97 -8.62 2.49
N ALA A 33 7.03 -7.89 1.87
CA ALA A 33 6.48 -8.26 0.57
C ALA A 33 7.50 -8.06 -0.56
N GLN A 34 8.31 -7.00 -0.52
CA GLN A 34 9.37 -6.81 -1.52
C GLN A 34 10.47 -7.88 -1.41
N GLU A 35 10.88 -8.26 -0.20
CA GLU A 35 11.85 -9.34 -0.01
C GLU A 35 11.31 -10.69 -0.51
N ALA A 36 10.01 -10.95 -0.32
CA ALA A 36 9.36 -12.17 -0.81
C ALA A 36 9.20 -12.21 -2.33
N LEU A 37 9.04 -11.06 -2.99
CA LEU A 37 8.93 -10.96 -4.46
C LEU A 37 10.30 -11.07 -5.15
N GLY A 38 11.38 -10.68 -4.48
CA GLY A 38 12.71 -10.60 -5.09
C GLY A 38 12.83 -9.36 -6.00
N ASP A 39 13.56 -9.48 -7.11
CA ASP A 39 13.77 -8.36 -8.02
C ASP A 39 12.49 -8.06 -8.84
N VAL A 40 11.89 -6.89 -8.61
CA VAL A 40 10.62 -6.48 -9.23
C VAL A 40 10.89 -5.99 -10.65
N VAL A 41 10.63 -6.85 -11.64
CA VAL A 41 10.88 -6.54 -13.06
C VAL A 41 9.69 -5.92 -13.80
N PHE A 42 8.48 -5.99 -13.22
CA PHE A 42 7.26 -5.49 -13.85
C PHE A 42 6.24 -5.06 -12.79
N VAL A 43 5.55 -3.95 -13.05
CA VAL A 43 4.45 -3.45 -12.22
C VAL A 43 3.30 -3.07 -13.14
N GLU A 44 2.12 -3.65 -12.91
CA GLU A 44 0.89 -3.22 -13.59
C GLU A 44 0.20 -2.16 -12.73
N LEU A 45 0.21 -0.92 -13.20
CA LEU A 45 -0.55 0.16 -12.60
C LEU A 45 -1.86 0.35 -13.36
N THR A 46 -2.90 0.70 -12.61
CA THR A 46 -4.18 1.02 -13.21
C THR A 46 -4.19 2.44 -13.79
N GLU A 47 -5.14 2.72 -14.68
CA GLU A 47 -5.27 4.05 -15.26
C GLU A 47 -5.63 5.10 -14.21
N ILE A 48 -4.99 6.25 -14.35
CA ILE A 48 -5.30 7.45 -13.59
C ILE A 48 -6.79 7.74 -13.77
N TRP A 49 -7.49 8.08 -12.68
CA TRP A 49 -8.96 8.33 -12.63
C TRP A 49 -9.89 7.10 -12.57
N LYS A 50 -9.35 5.88 -12.50
CA LYS A 50 -10.21 4.71 -12.25
C LYS A 50 -10.70 4.69 -10.80
N SER A 51 -12.02 4.80 -10.61
CA SER A 51 -12.64 4.71 -9.29
C SER A 51 -12.75 3.26 -8.84
N PHE A 52 -12.24 2.96 -7.64
CA PHE A 52 -12.37 1.65 -7.02
C PHE A 52 -13.30 1.72 -5.82
N ARG A 53 -14.12 0.66 -5.66
CA ARG A 53 -14.84 0.45 -4.42
C ARG A 53 -13.87 -0.17 -3.41
N CYS A 54 -13.67 0.49 -2.27
CA CYS A 54 -12.88 -0.07 -1.19
C CYS A 54 -13.48 -1.42 -0.78
N ARG A 55 -12.80 -2.51 -1.12
CA ARG A 55 -13.25 -3.87 -0.89
C ARG A 55 -12.83 -4.29 0.52
N ARG A 56 -13.39 -3.61 1.53
CA ARG A 56 -13.51 -4.09 2.92
C ARG A 56 -12.24 -4.79 3.47
N SER A 57 -11.06 -4.17 3.39
CA SER A 57 -9.83 -4.73 3.98
C SER A 57 -8.87 -3.73 4.63
N ILE A 58 -8.95 -2.43 4.33
CA ILE A 58 -8.21 -1.42 5.10
C ILE A 58 -9.02 -1.13 6.37
N ARG A 59 -8.79 -1.95 7.40
CA ARG A 59 -9.31 -1.66 8.75
C ARG A 59 -8.52 -0.48 9.31
N CYS A 60 -9.13 0.70 9.33
CA CYS A 60 -8.69 1.80 10.20
C CYS A 60 -8.81 1.33 11.65
N ARG A 61 -7.69 1.29 12.37
CA ARG A 61 -7.68 1.16 13.83
C ARG A 61 -6.98 2.36 14.43
#